data_AF-A0A6J4YUE2-F1
#
_entry.id   AF-A0A6J4YUE2-F1
#
_cell.length_a   1.000
_cell.length_b   1.000
_cell.length_c   1.000
_cell.angle_alpha   90.00
_cell.angle_beta   90.00
_cell.angle_gamma   90.00
#
_symmetry.space_group_name_H-M   'P 1'
#
loop_
_entity.id
_entity.type
_entity.pdbx_description
1 polymer ?
#
loop_
_entity_poly.entity_id
_entity_poly.type
_entity_poly.pdbx_seq_one_letter_code
_entity_poly.pdbx_strand_id
1 'polypeptide(L)'
;MLDTAERMAFTYFQGARGSHNWDHTLRVCRLCERIGDAEGADMNVLLVSAYLHDIARSHQDSSRGAVCHAEKGAQLAAPFVKKLPLTADQKDNIHGAFF
;
A
#
# COMPACT_ATOMS: atom_id res chain seq x y z
N MET A 1 2.72 8.32 11.41
CA MET A 1 3.30 7.28 10.52
C MET A 1 2.24 6.77 9.57
N LEU A 2 1.14 6.18 10.07
CA LEU A 2 0.01 5.74 9.25
C LEU A 2 -0.62 6.90 8.47
N ASP A 3 -0.84 8.05 9.09
CA ASP A 3 -1.31 9.28 8.40
C ASP A 3 -0.37 9.70 7.26
N THR A 4 0.92 9.44 7.41
CA THR A 4 1.92 9.76 6.38
C THR A 4 1.79 8.79 5.20
N ALA A 5 1.57 7.49 5.48
CA ALA A 5 1.37 6.46 4.47
C ALA A 5 0.04 6.66 3.73
N GLU A 6 -1.03 6.97 4.47
CA GLU A 6 -2.34 7.30 3.92
C GLU A 6 -2.28 8.51 2.98
N ARG A 7 -1.73 9.63 3.46
CA ARG A 7 -1.61 10.86 2.64
C ARG A 7 -0.76 10.65 1.40
N MET A 8 0.32 9.87 1.51
CA MET A 8 1.15 9.54 0.37
C MET A 8 0.38 8.67 -0.61
N ALA A 9 -0.25 7.58 -0.14
CA ALA A 9 -1.05 6.70 -0.99
C ALA A 9 -2.11 7.49 -1.75
N PHE A 10 -2.84 8.37 -1.04
CA PHE A 10 -3.89 9.20 -1.61
C PHE A 10 -3.45 10.01 -2.84
N THR A 11 -2.20 10.49 -2.91
CA THR A 11 -1.72 11.25 -4.08
C THR A 11 -1.67 10.39 -5.34
N TYR A 12 -1.42 9.08 -5.22
CA TYR A 12 -1.40 8.14 -6.34
C TYR A 12 -2.78 7.71 -6.82
N PHE A 13 -3.82 7.92 -6.00
CA PHE A 13 -5.21 7.65 -6.37
C PHE A 13 -5.92 8.87 -6.98
N GLN A 14 -5.23 10.00 -7.15
CA GLN A 14 -5.80 11.17 -7.83
C GLN A 14 -6.11 10.85 -9.29
N GLY A 15 -7.40 10.72 -9.60
CA GLY A 15 -7.88 10.33 -10.93
C GLY A 15 -8.01 8.81 -11.14
N ALA A 16 -7.79 7.99 -10.11
CA ALA A 16 -8.13 6.56 -10.16
C ALA A 16 -9.63 6.36 -10.36
N ARG A 17 -10.01 5.35 -11.14
CA ARG A 17 -11.40 5.05 -11.51
C ARG A 17 -11.70 3.56 -11.32
N GLY A 18 -12.98 3.23 -11.29
CA GLY A 18 -13.42 1.84 -11.19
C GLY A 18 -13.23 1.26 -9.79
N SER A 19 -13.06 -0.06 -9.72
CA SER A 19 -13.04 -0.82 -8.46
C SER A 19 -11.80 -0.62 -7.60
N HIS A 20 -10.75 0.03 -8.11
CA HIS A 20 -9.45 0.26 -7.44
C HIS A 20 -9.21 1.74 -7.12
N ASN A 21 -10.28 2.50 -6.88
CA ASN A 21 -10.16 3.89 -6.43
C ASN A 21 -9.80 3.97 -4.94
N TRP A 22 -9.66 5.18 -4.41
CA TRP A 22 -9.30 5.38 -3.01
C TRP A 22 -10.23 4.67 -2.01
N ASP A 23 -11.53 4.59 -2.31
CA ASP A 23 -12.50 3.91 -1.44
C ASP A 23 -12.22 2.42 -1.30
N HIS A 24 -11.63 1.79 -2.32
CA HIS A 24 -11.15 0.40 -2.23
C HIS A 24 -10.06 0.26 -1.19
N THR A 25 -9.01 1.07 -1.27
CA THR A 25 -7.91 1.06 -0.29
C THR A 25 -8.44 1.29 1.12
N LEU A 26 -9.37 2.24 1.32
CA LEU A 26 -9.97 2.46 2.63
C LEU A 26 -10.79 1.26 3.14
N ARG A 27 -11.50 0.53 2.27
CA ARG A 27 -12.19 -0.72 2.67
C ARG A 27 -11.20 -1.80 3.07
N VAL A 28 -10.09 -1.94 2.34
CA VAL A 28 -9.02 -2.89 2.67
C VAL A 28 -8.40 -2.54 4.03
N CYS A 29 -8.05 -1.28 4.27
CA CYS A 29 -7.50 -0.85 5.56
C CYS A 29 -8.45 -1.15 6.73
N ARG A 30 -9.75 -0.85 6.61
CA ARG A 30 -10.74 -1.18 7.64
C ARG A 30 -10.88 -2.69 7.90
N LEU A 31 -10.69 -3.52 6.87
CA LEU A 31 -10.69 -4.97 7.03
C LEU A 31 -9.42 -5.44 7.74
N CYS A 32 -8.26 -4.91 7.34
CA CYS A 32 -6.97 -5.15 7.99
C CYS A 32 -6.98 -4.73 9.47
N GLU A 33 -7.61 -3.61 9.83
CA GLU A 33 -7.77 -3.20 11.23
C GLU A 33 -8.49 -4.27 12.05
N ARG A 34 -9.60 -4.81 11.53
CA ARG A 34 -10.41 -5.82 12.25
C ARG A 34 -9.73 -7.18 12.34
N ILE A 35 -9.20 -7.67 11.22
CA ILE A 35 -8.57 -9.00 11.17
C ILE A 35 -7.22 -8.96 11.86
N GLY A 36 -6.40 -7.93 11.61
CA GLY A 36 -5.07 -7.82 12.19
C GLY A 36 -5.08 -7.75 13.70
N ASP A 37 -6.04 -7.02 14.29
CA ASP A 37 -6.22 -6.99 15.75
C ASP A 37 -6.59 -8.37 16.31
N ALA A 38 -7.54 -9.06 15.67
CA ALA A 38 -7.98 -10.39 16.09
C ALA A 38 -6.87 -11.46 15.98
N GLU A 39 -6.00 -11.34 14.97
CA GLU A 39 -4.90 -12.28 14.70
C GLU A 39 -3.58 -11.89 15.38
N GLY A 40 -3.54 -10.76 16.10
CA GLY A 40 -2.31 -10.26 16.74
C GLY A 40 -1.21 -9.88 15.74
N ALA A 41 -1.59 -9.39 14.56
CA ALA A 41 -0.67 -8.99 13.51
C ALA A 41 0.14 -7.74 13.91
N ASP A 42 1.31 -7.55 13.29
CA ASP A 42 2.00 -6.26 13.35
C ASP A 42 1.21 -5.21 12.54
N MET A 43 0.41 -4.42 13.26
CA MET A 43 -0.48 -3.42 12.66
C MET A 43 0.27 -2.32 11.92
N ASN A 44 1.53 -2.05 12.26
CA ASN A 44 2.33 -1.06 11.55
C ASN A 44 2.70 -1.57 10.15
N VAL A 45 3.12 -2.84 10.05
CA VAL A 45 3.38 -3.49 8.76
C VAL A 45 2.08 -3.61 7.98
N LEU A 46 1.05 -4.19 8.59
CA LEU A 46 -0.20 -4.52 7.91
C LEU A 46 -0.89 -3.28 7.32
N LEU A 47 -1.07 -2.22 8.10
CA LEU A 47 -1.77 -1.03 7.63
C LEU A 47 -0.95 -0.20 6.64
N VAL A 48 0.38 -0.13 6.82
CA VAL A 48 1.24 0.52 5.80
C VAL A 48 1.16 -0.25 4.49
N SER A 49 1.27 -1.59 4.51
CA SER A 49 1.10 -2.40 3.30
C SER A 49 -0.29 -2.22 2.67
N ALA A 50 -1.35 -2.22 3.47
CA ALA A 50 -2.72 -2.02 2.99
C ALA A 50 -2.90 -0.66 2.27
N TYR A 51 -2.36 0.42 2.81
CA TYR A 51 -2.39 1.72 2.14
C TYR A 51 -1.61 1.73 0.82
N LEU A 52 -0.52 0.98 0.74
CA LEU A 52 0.43 1.06 -0.37
C LEU A 52 0.20 0.02 -1.48
N HIS A 53 -0.59 -1.04 -1.24
CA HIS A 53 -0.66 -2.20 -2.15
C HIS A 53 -1.01 -1.86 -3.60
N ASP A 54 -1.93 -0.89 -3.80
CA ASP A 54 -2.49 -0.57 -5.12
C ASP A 54 -1.99 0.77 -5.70
N ILE A 55 -0.96 1.42 -5.11
CA ILE A 55 -0.51 2.78 -5.53
C ILE A 55 -0.02 2.86 -6.99
N ALA A 56 0.35 1.73 -7.60
CA ALA A 56 0.79 1.67 -8.98
C ALA A 56 -0.29 1.14 -9.95
N ARG A 57 -1.53 0.93 -9.49
CA ARG A 57 -2.58 0.34 -10.34
C ARG A 57 -2.84 1.14 -11.61
N SER A 58 -2.81 2.47 -11.52
CA SER A 58 -2.94 3.39 -12.65
C SER A 58 -1.89 3.17 -13.75
N HIS A 59 -0.67 2.76 -13.38
CA HIS A 59 0.40 2.45 -14.34
C HIS A 59 0.12 1.14 -15.08
N GLN A 60 -0.38 0.13 -14.37
CA GLN A 60 -0.80 -1.12 -14.99
C GLN A 60 -1.95 -0.89 -15.98
N ASP A 61 -2.98 -0.14 -15.58
CA ASP A 61 -4.14 0.12 -16.42
C ASP A 61 -3.75 0.93 -17.66
N SER A 62 -2.93 1.98 -17.50
CA SER A 62 -2.47 2.84 -18.61
C SER A 62 -1.57 2.10 -19.60
N SER A 63 -0.76 1.15 -19.10
CA SER A 63 0.10 0.31 -19.93
C SER A 63 -0.60 -0.94 -20.47
N ARG A 64 -1.91 -1.10 -20.21
CA ARG A 64 -2.71 -2.28 -20.59
C ARG A 64 -2.08 -3.60 -20.11
N GLY A 65 -1.52 -3.58 -18.90
CA GLY A 65 -0.92 -4.77 -18.27
C GLY A 65 0.57 -4.98 -18.56
N ALA A 66 1.21 -4.17 -19.41
CA ALA A 66 2.65 -4.32 -19.67
C ALA A 66 3.53 -3.95 -18.46
N VAL A 67 3.02 -3.14 -17.53
CA VAL A 67 3.64 -2.84 -16.24
C VAL A 67 2.87 -3.53 -15.13
N CYS A 68 3.54 -4.37 -14.35
CA CYS A 68 2.96 -5.00 -13.16
C CYS A 68 2.81 -3.96 -12.03
N HIS A 69 1.60 -3.80 -11.49
CA HIS A 69 1.36 -2.88 -10.38
C HIS A 69 2.11 -3.28 -9.09
N ALA A 70 2.31 -4.57 -8.83
CA ALA A 70 3.08 -5.03 -7.67
C ALA A 70 4.53 -4.55 -7.73
N GLU A 71 5.23 -4.89 -8.80
CA GLU A 71 6.64 -4.49 -9.00
C GLU A 71 6.79 -2.97 -9.04
N LYS A 72 5.91 -2.28 -9.78
CA LYS A 72 5.95 -0.83 -9.86
C LYS A 72 5.59 -0.18 -8.52
N GLY A 73 4.66 -0.77 -7.78
CA GLY A 73 4.23 -0.33 -6.46
C GLY A 73 5.37 -0.41 -5.45
N ALA A 74 6.09 -1.54 -5.42
CA ALA A 74 7.27 -1.73 -4.58
C ALA A 74 8.35 -0.65 -4.87
N GLN A 75 8.60 -0.36 -6.15
CA GLN A 75 9.52 0.72 -6.55
C GLN A 75 9.07 2.11 -6.09
N LEU A 76 7.77 2.44 -6.21
CA LEU A 76 7.21 3.72 -5.80
C LEU A 76 7.20 3.87 -4.26
N ALA A 77 6.91 2.78 -3.54
CA ALA A 77 6.84 2.75 -2.09
C ALA A 77 8.23 2.79 -1.41
N ALA A 78 9.25 2.18 -2.01
CA ALA A 78 10.59 2.06 -1.43
C ALA A 78 11.20 3.36 -0.84
N PRO A 79 11.26 4.49 -1.57
CA PRO A 79 11.82 5.73 -1.02
C PRO A 79 11.02 6.32 0.14
N PHE A 80 9.73 5.98 0.22
CA PHE A 80 8.85 6.40 1.31
C PHE A 80 9.01 5.50 2.54
N VAL A 81 8.91 4.18 2.36
CA VAL A 81 9.05 3.18 3.43
C VAL A 81 10.41 3.32 4.13
N LYS A 82 11.47 3.61 3.37
CA LYS A 82 12.81 3.86 3.92
C LYS A 82 12.83 4.97 4.99
N LYS A 83 11.99 6.00 4.83
CA LYS A 83 11.91 7.17 5.72
C LYS A 83 10.99 6.96 6.93
N LEU A 84 10.21 5.88 6.96
CA LEU A 84 9.34 5.59 8.09
C LEU A 84 10.17 5.16 9.31
N PRO A 85 9.72 5.52 10.53
CA PRO A 85 10.35 5.11 11.78
C PRO A 85 10.00 3.65 12.12
N LEU A 86 10.29 2.73 11.20
CA LEU A 86 10.07 1.29 11.29
C LEU A 86 11.41 0.55 11.38
N THR A 87 11.39 -0.64 11.96
CA THR A 87 12.56 -1.54 11.98
C THR A 87 12.92 -2.02 10.57
N ALA A 88 14.10 -2.63 10.42
CA ALA A 88 14.49 -3.25 9.15
C ALA A 88 13.51 -4.35 8.75
N ASP A 89 13.21 -5.28 9.66
CA ASP A 89 12.28 -6.38 9.43
C ASP A 89 10.88 -5.90 9.03
N GLN A 90 10.37 -4.84 9.65
CA GLN A 90 9.09 -4.25 9.28
C GLN A 90 9.11 -3.68 7.85
N LYS A 91 10.20 -3.01 7.47
CA LYS A 91 10.37 -2.47 6.11
C LYS A 91 10.47 -3.57 5.07
N ASP A 92 11.19 -4.65 5.39
CA ASP A 92 11.33 -5.81 4.53
C ASP A 92 9.98 -6.54 4.36
N ASN A 93 9.22 -6.70 5.45
CA ASN A 93 7.87 -7.25 5.39
C ASN A 93 6.90 -6.39 4.57
N ILE A 94 6.99 -5.06 4.67
CA ILE A 94 6.19 -4.15 3.82
C ILE A 94 6.57 -4.29 2.35
N HIS A 95 7.86 -4.41 2.04
CA HIS A 95 8.30 -4.64 0.67
C HIS A 95 7.85 -6.02 0.15
N GLY A 96 7.88 -7.04 1.01
CA GLY A 96 7.39 -8.39 0.70
C GLY A 96 5.90 -8.42 0.39
N ALA A 97 5.09 -7.57 1.03
CA ALA A 97 3.63 -7.54 0.84
C ALA A 97 3.16 -7.14 -0.57
N PHE A 98 4.06 -6.74 -1.47
CA PHE A 98 3.75 -6.52 -2.88
C PHE A 98 3.75 -7.83 -3.71
N PHE A 99 4.32 -8.93 -3.21
CA PHE A 99 4.52 -10.20 -3.94
C PHE A 99 3.96 -11.40 -3.16
#